data_AF-A0A9X2ACH2-F1
#
_entry.id   AF-A0A9X2ACH2-F1
#
_cell.length_a   1.000
_cell.length_b   1.000
_cell.length_c   1.000
_cell.angle_alpha   90.00
_cell.angle_beta   90.00
_cell.angle_gamma   90.00
#
_symmetry.space_group_name_H-M   'P 1'
#
loop_
_entity.id
_entity.type
_entity.pdbx_description
1 polymer ?
#
loop_
_entity_poly.entity_id
_entity_poly.type
_entity_poly.pdbx_seq_one_letter_code
_entity_poly.pdbx_strand_id
1 'polypeptide(L)'
;MFLKIIGIIGILAVCGGLGLTIPTTIQLAKIDTSLNRSLRSTEQLVAVQQAVVQKNKNLDQVLTLTKQLNASLLPTVTTTSQLEKNIADIDELNQVTLHTNDEMKSSSSISGQNLGDIADYMQSLLRSINTLATSVHSLNQVVASDQTNLDQMRTATAQMDQKVPGVAG
;
A
#
# COMPACT_ATOMS: atom_id res chain seq x y z
N MET A 1 86.04 -70.24 60.03
CA MET A 1 85.32 -70.60 58.78
C MET A 1 83.84 -70.24 58.84
N PHE A 2 83.14 -70.51 59.96
CA PHE A 2 81.72 -70.16 60.20
C PHE A 2 81.35 -68.67 59.98
N LEU A 3 82.20 -67.73 60.39
CA LEU A 3 81.96 -66.29 60.21
C LEU A 3 81.87 -65.84 58.74
N LYS A 4 82.53 -66.53 57.81
CA LYS A 4 82.47 -66.19 56.37
C LYS A 4 81.17 -66.66 55.71
N ILE A 5 80.59 -67.76 56.20
CA ILE A 5 79.35 -68.34 55.65
C ILE A 5 78.14 -67.47 56.04
N ILE A 6 78.11 -66.94 57.26
CA ILE A 6 77.05 -66.04 57.73
C ILE A 6 77.05 -64.71 56.94
N GLY A 7 78.24 -64.17 56.64
CA GLY A 7 78.36 -62.95 55.82
C GLY A 7 77.85 -63.12 54.39
N ILE A 8 78.09 -64.29 53.78
CA ILE A 8 77.62 -64.61 52.42
C ILE A 8 76.10 -64.82 52.40
N ILE A 9 75.54 -65.50 53.40
CA ILE A 9 74.08 -65.70 53.52
C ILE A 9 73.36 -64.36 53.79
N GLY A 10 73.94 -63.48 54.61
CA GLY A 10 73.38 -62.15 54.87
C GLY A 10 73.33 -61.26 53.62
N ILE A 11 74.39 -61.28 52.80
CA ILE A 11 74.41 -60.54 51.52
C ILE A 11 73.44 -61.16 50.51
N LEU A 12 73.33 -62.49 50.45
CA LEU A 12 72.35 -63.18 49.60
C LEU A 12 70.91 -62.90 50.02
N ALA A 13 70.62 -62.78 51.32
CA ALA A 13 69.31 -62.41 51.83
C ALA A 13 68.94 -60.96 51.49
N VAL A 14 69.91 -60.03 51.59
CA VAL A 14 69.71 -58.62 51.21
C VAL A 14 69.56 -58.47 49.69
N CYS A 15 70.36 -59.17 48.89
CA CYS A 15 70.20 -59.19 47.43
C CYS A 15 68.92 -59.89 46.96
N GLY A 16 68.50 -60.96 47.64
CA GLY A 16 67.23 -61.66 47.38
C GLY A 16 66.01 -60.80 47.76
N GLY A 17 66.08 -60.08 48.88
CA GLY A 17 65.07 -59.09 49.28
C GLY A 17 64.97 -57.93 48.30
N LEU A 18 66.11 -57.36 47.88
CA LEU A 18 66.15 -56.29 46.88
C LEU A 18 65.63 -56.77 45.51
N GLY A 19 65.99 -57.99 45.10
CA GLY A 19 65.52 -58.61 43.85
C GLY A 19 64.00 -58.81 43.77
N LEU A 20 63.31 -58.98 44.91
CA LEU A 20 61.85 -59.08 45.00
C LEU A 20 61.16 -57.70 45.10
N THR A 21 61.84 -56.69 45.63
CA THR A 21 61.29 -55.32 45.74
C THR A 21 61.34 -54.54 44.42
N ILE A 22 62.34 -54.75 43.57
CA ILE A 22 62.45 -54.09 42.26
C ILE A 22 61.24 -54.36 41.34
N PRO A 23 60.78 -55.61 41.12
CA PRO A 23 59.63 -55.87 40.25
C PRO A 23 58.32 -55.32 40.82
N THR A 24 58.17 -55.30 42.15
CA THR A 24 56.98 -54.73 42.80
C THR A 24 56.96 -53.20 42.69
N THR A 25 58.09 -52.51 42.88
CA THR A 25 58.20 -51.07 42.65
C THR A 25 57.98 -50.69 41.18
N ILE A 26 58.47 -51.48 40.21
CA ILE A 26 58.21 -51.24 38.78
C ILE A 26 56.73 -51.44 38.44
N GLN A 27 56.06 -52.44 39.04
CA GLN A 27 54.62 -52.64 38.84
C GLN A 27 53.80 -51.52 39.48
N LEU A 28 54.15 -51.06 40.68
CA LEU A 28 53.52 -49.92 41.33
C LEU A 28 53.71 -48.63 40.52
N ALA A 29 54.91 -48.37 40.00
CA ALA A 29 55.17 -47.21 39.14
C ALA A 29 54.39 -47.28 37.82
N LYS A 30 54.24 -48.48 37.22
CA LYS A 30 53.40 -48.69 36.04
C LYS A 30 51.91 -48.47 36.35
N ILE A 31 51.43 -48.97 37.50
CA ILE A 31 50.05 -48.77 37.96
C ILE A 31 49.77 -47.28 38.18
N ASP A 32 50.67 -46.57 38.85
CA ASP A 32 50.54 -45.13 39.12
C ASP A 32 50.59 -44.29 37.83
N THR A 33 51.47 -44.66 36.89
CA THR A 33 51.50 -44.02 35.56
C THR A 33 50.22 -44.30 34.77
N SER A 34 49.66 -45.52 34.88
CA SER A 34 48.41 -45.88 34.22
C SER A 34 47.20 -45.19 34.85
N LEU A 35 47.17 -45.06 36.18
CA LEU A 35 46.13 -44.33 36.92
C LEU A 35 46.17 -42.85 36.59
N ASN A 36 47.35 -42.23 36.56
CA ASN A 36 47.51 -40.83 36.17
C ASN A 36 47.11 -40.57 34.71
N ARG A 37 47.40 -41.49 33.79
CA ARG A 37 46.95 -41.38 32.39
C ARG A 37 45.43 -41.52 32.29
N SER A 38 44.83 -42.46 33.01
CA SER A 38 43.38 -42.63 33.06
C SER A 38 42.68 -41.43 33.68
N LEU A 39 43.21 -40.89 34.79
CA LEU A 39 42.70 -39.67 35.42
C LEU A 39 42.74 -38.48 34.47
N ARG A 40 43.87 -38.25 33.78
CA ARG A 40 43.95 -37.19 32.76
C ARG A 40 42.97 -37.42 31.61
N SER A 41 42.77 -38.66 31.18
CA SER A 41 41.78 -39.00 30.16
C SER A 41 40.35 -38.74 30.63
N THR A 42 40.05 -39.01 31.90
CA THR A 42 38.76 -38.70 32.52
C THR A 42 38.55 -37.20 32.68
N GLU A 43 39.57 -36.44 33.09
CA GLU A 43 39.53 -34.97 33.15
C GLU A 43 39.27 -34.36 31.77
N GLN A 44 39.95 -34.86 30.73
CA GLN A 44 39.71 -34.43 29.35
C GLN A 44 38.30 -34.77 28.88
N LEU A 45 37.79 -35.97 29.20
CA LEU A 45 36.44 -36.37 28.86
C LEU A 45 35.39 -35.48 29.53
N VAL A 46 35.59 -35.14 30.81
CA VAL A 46 34.71 -34.22 31.55
C VAL A 46 34.73 -32.82 30.93
N ALA A 47 35.90 -32.31 30.54
CA ALA A 47 36.01 -31.01 29.86
C ALA A 47 35.29 -31.00 28.51
N VAL A 48 35.43 -32.06 27.70
CA VAL A 48 34.70 -32.23 26.44
C VAL A 48 33.18 -32.30 26.69
N GLN A 49 32.75 -33.03 27.72
CA GLN A 49 31.34 -33.16 28.06
C GLN A 49 30.74 -31.83 28.52
N GLN A 50 31.47 -31.04 29.31
CA GLN A 50 31.08 -29.67 29.67
C GLN A 50 30.97 -28.76 28.44
N ALA A 51 31.92 -28.86 27.49
CA ALA A 51 31.87 -28.11 26.24
C ALA A 51 30.66 -28.49 25.37
N VAL A 52 30.29 -29.78 25.32
CA VAL A 52 29.08 -30.27 24.63
C VAL A 52 27.82 -29.75 25.31
N VAL A 53 27.75 -29.80 26.65
CA VAL A 53 26.61 -29.24 27.41
C VAL A 53 26.46 -27.73 27.13
N GLN A 54 27.56 -26.98 27.09
CA GLN A 54 27.53 -25.55 26.79
C GLN A 54 27.09 -25.28 25.35
N LYS A 55 27.56 -26.06 24.37
CA LYS A 55 27.10 -25.97 22.98
C LYS A 55 25.61 -26.27 22.85
N ASN A 56 25.09 -27.25 23.58
CA ASN A 56 23.66 -27.57 23.58
C ASN A 56 22.81 -26.42 24.14
N LYS A 57 23.27 -25.76 25.22
CA LYS A 57 22.60 -24.54 25.72
C LYS A 57 22.58 -23.41 24.68
N ASN A 58 23.66 -23.24 23.93
CA ASN A 58 23.71 -22.25 22.86
C ASN A 58 22.75 -22.63 21.70
N LEU A 59 22.57 -23.92 21.40
CA LEU A 59 21.58 -24.38 20.42
C LEU A 59 20.14 -24.08 20.86
N ASP A 60 19.83 -24.21 22.15
CA ASP A 60 18.51 -23.83 22.69
C ASP A 60 18.25 -22.32 22.54
N GLN A 61 19.28 -21.49 22.73
CA GLN A 61 19.19 -20.04 22.49
C GLN A 61 18.93 -19.71 21.01
N VAL A 62 19.65 -20.38 20.09
CA VAL A 62 19.43 -20.23 18.65
C VAL A 62 18.01 -20.66 18.27
N LEU A 63 17.53 -21.80 18.78
CA LEU A 63 16.17 -22.27 18.54
C LEU A 63 15.12 -21.26 19.03
N THR A 64 15.36 -20.64 20.18
CA THR A 64 14.46 -19.61 20.74
C THR A 64 14.45 -18.36 19.85
N LEU A 65 15.62 -17.90 19.40
CA LEU A 65 15.73 -16.76 18.49
C LEU A 65 15.05 -17.04 17.15
N THR A 66 15.22 -18.24 16.57
CA THR A 66 14.53 -18.64 15.34
C THR A 66 13.01 -18.67 15.52
N LYS A 67 12.52 -19.18 16.66
CA LYS A 67 11.08 -19.14 16.97
C LYS A 67 10.56 -17.71 17.08
N GLN A 68 11.31 -16.81 17.71
CA GLN A 68 10.95 -15.39 17.81
C GLN A 68 10.94 -14.71 16.44
N LEU A 69 11.97 -14.93 15.61
CA LEU A 69 12.03 -14.39 14.25
C LEU A 69 10.86 -14.90 13.40
N ASN A 70 10.55 -16.20 13.46
CA ASN A 70 9.41 -16.76 12.76
C ASN A 70 8.08 -16.16 13.25
N ALA A 71 7.94 -15.97 14.57
CA ALA A 71 6.77 -15.32 15.15
C ALA A 71 6.63 -13.83 14.75
N SER A 72 7.73 -13.14 14.47
CA SER A 72 7.72 -11.75 13.95
C SER A 72 7.50 -11.66 12.43
N LEU A 73 7.91 -12.69 11.67
CA LEU A 73 7.69 -12.74 10.22
C LEU A 73 6.21 -12.93 9.88
N LEU A 74 5.48 -13.74 10.64
CA LEU A 74 4.07 -14.03 10.35
C LEU A 74 3.18 -12.77 10.35
N PRO A 75 3.23 -11.88 11.36
CA PRO A 75 2.53 -10.59 11.32
C PRO A 75 2.99 -9.69 10.17
N THR A 76 4.29 -9.66 9.87
CA THR A 76 4.85 -8.83 8.79
C THR A 76 4.29 -9.24 7.43
N VAL A 77 4.20 -10.55 7.16
CA VAL A 77 3.58 -11.09 5.94
C VAL A 77 2.09 -10.72 5.89
N THR A 78 1.36 -10.89 6.99
CA THR A 78 -0.06 -10.51 7.06
C THR A 78 -0.28 -9.02 6.81
N THR A 79 0.52 -8.16 7.43
CA THR A 79 0.47 -6.71 7.20
C THR A 79 0.82 -6.35 5.76
N THR A 80 1.81 -7.02 5.16
CA THR A 80 2.18 -6.80 3.76
C THR A 80 1.04 -7.20 2.82
N SER A 81 0.41 -8.35 3.05
CA SER A 81 -0.75 -8.79 2.26
C SER A 81 -1.94 -7.84 2.41
N GLN A 82 -2.18 -7.31 3.62
CA GLN A 82 -3.22 -6.31 3.83
C GLN A 82 -2.89 -4.99 3.12
N LEU A 83 -1.62 -4.57 3.10
CA LEU A 83 -1.19 -3.39 2.35
C LEU A 83 -1.37 -3.58 0.84
N GLU A 84 -1.01 -4.74 0.30
CA GLU A 84 -1.24 -5.08 -1.11
C GLU A 84 -2.72 -4.99 -1.48
N LYS A 85 -3.60 -5.55 -0.63
CA LYS A 85 -5.05 -5.43 -0.81
C LYS A 85 -5.52 -3.96 -0.78
N ASN A 86 -5.07 -3.19 0.20
CA ASN A 86 -5.43 -1.77 0.30
C ASN A 86 -4.94 -0.97 -0.92
N ILE A 87 -3.77 -1.29 -1.48
CA ILE A 87 -3.26 -0.67 -2.71
C ILE A 87 -4.15 -1.00 -3.90
N ALA A 88 -4.60 -2.25 -4.02
CA ALA A 88 -5.54 -2.65 -5.07
C ALA A 88 -6.88 -1.90 -4.94
N ASP A 89 -7.42 -1.80 -3.72
CA ASP A 89 -8.65 -1.05 -3.45
C ASP A 89 -8.49 0.45 -3.81
N ILE A 90 -7.31 1.05 -3.54
CA ILE A 90 -7.00 2.43 -3.92
C ILE A 90 -6.91 2.59 -5.44
N ASP A 91 -6.32 1.63 -6.15
CA ASP A 91 -6.25 1.66 -7.62
C ASP A 91 -7.64 1.60 -8.25
N GLU A 92 -8.52 0.75 -7.74
CA GLU A 92 -9.92 0.68 -8.16
C GLU A 92 -10.65 2.02 -7.94
N LEU A 93 -10.49 2.61 -6.75
CA LEU A 93 -11.07 3.94 -6.45
C LEU A 93 -10.53 5.04 -7.37
N ASN A 94 -9.24 4.98 -7.74
CA ASN A 94 -8.65 5.92 -8.68
C ASN A 94 -9.24 5.75 -10.09
N GLN A 95 -9.45 4.52 -10.56
CA GLN A 95 -10.09 4.27 -11.85
C GLN A 95 -11.53 4.78 -11.89
N VAL A 96 -12.31 4.56 -10.82
CA VAL A 96 -13.67 5.12 -10.69
C VAL A 96 -13.62 6.65 -10.73
N THR A 97 -12.69 7.27 -10.02
CA THR A 97 -12.54 8.73 -9.99
C THR A 97 -12.17 9.31 -11.36
N LEU A 98 -11.31 8.64 -12.12
CA LEU A 98 -10.98 9.04 -13.49
C LEU A 98 -12.20 8.95 -14.40
N HIS A 99 -12.97 7.86 -14.30
CA HIS A 99 -14.20 7.70 -15.06
C HIS A 99 -15.21 8.81 -14.76
N THR A 100 -15.46 9.13 -13.50
CA THR A 100 -16.34 10.24 -13.10
C THR A 100 -15.84 11.59 -13.63
N ASN A 101 -14.53 11.83 -13.62
CA ASN A 101 -13.95 13.06 -14.20
C ASN A 101 -14.21 13.16 -15.71
N ASP A 102 -14.08 12.06 -16.44
CA ASP A 102 -14.38 12.02 -17.87
C ASP A 102 -15.86 12.28 -18.16
N GLU A 103 -16.77 11.70 -17.36
CA GLU A 103 -18.21 11.98 -17.44
C GLU A 103 -18.53 13.45 -17.16
N MET A 104 -17.92 14.03 -16.11
CA MET A 104 -18.08 15.45 -15.78
C MET A 104 -17.57 16.36 -16.90
N LYS A 105 -16.44 16.03 -17.51
CA LYS A 105 -15.88 16.79 -18.65
C LYS A 105 -16.82 16.73 -19.86
N SER A 106 -17.37 15.55 -20.16
CA SER A 106 -18.35 15.38 -21.23
C SER A 106 -19.62 16.19 -20.96
N SER A 107 -20.18 16.09 -19.75
CA SER A 107 -21.35 16.84 -19.31
C SER A 107 -21.14 18.35 -19.36
N SER A 108 -19.96 18.83 -18.98
CA SER A 108 -19.58 20.24 -19.06
C SER A 108 -19.51 20.73 -20.51
N SER A 109 -18.96 19.91 -21.42
CA SER A 109 -18.91 20.22 -22.85
C SER A 109 -20.31 20.32 -23.47
N ILE A 110 -21.20 19.37 -23.15
CA ILE A 110 -22.61 19.39 -23.60
C ILE A 110 -23.32 20.63 -23.04
N SER A 111 -23.12 20.94 -21.76
CA SER A 111 -23.68 22.14 -21.14
C SER A 111 -23.21 23.41 -21.83
N GLY A 112 -21.92 23.48 -22.22
CA GLY A 112 -21.37 24.58 -23.00
C GLY A 112 -22.02 24.75 -24.37
N GLN A 113 -22.27 23.63 -25.09
CA GLN A 113 -22.99 23.65 -26.35
C GLN A 113 -24.43 24.14 -26.18
N ASN A 114 -25.15 23.61 -25.20
CA ASN A 114 -26.53 24.03 -24.90
C ASN A 114 -26.61 25.53 -24.57
N LEU A 115 -25.64 26.08 -23.84
CA LEU A 115 -25.58 27.52 -23.57
C LEU A 115 -25.32 28.34 -24.84
N GLY A 116 -24.49 27.83 -25.76
CA GLY A 116 -24.32 28.40 -27.10
C GLY A 116 -25.63 28.44 -27.88
N ASP A 117 -26.34 27.32 -27.94
CA ASP A 117 -27.63 27.22 -28.63
C ASP A 117 -28.67 28.17 -28.03
N ILE A 118 -28.74 28.27 -26.70
CA ILE A 118 -29.63 29.22 -26.01
C ILE A 118 -29.27 30.66 -26.37
N ALA A 119 -27.98 31.01 -26.42
CA ALA A 119 -27.54 32.35 -26.82
C ALA A 119 -27.96 32.67 -28.28
N ASP A 120 -27.84 31.71 -29.19
CA ASP A 120 -28.26 31.84 -30.59
C ASP A 120 -29.78 31.98 -30.71
N TYR A 121 -30.55 31.19 -29.94
CA TYR A 121 -32.01 31.34 -29.86
C TYR A 121 -32.42 32.71 -29.33
N MET A 122 -31.74 33.23 -28.30
CA MET A 122 -32.00 34.57 -27.77
C MET A 122 -31.70 35.66 -28.79
N GLN A 123 -30.61 35.54 -29.56
CA GLN A 123 -30.31 36.48 -30.65
C GLN A 123 -31.36 36.41 -31.79
N SER A 124 -31.83 35.21 -32.12
CA SER A 124 -32.91 35.03 -33.10
C SER A 124 -34.22 35.66 -32.62
N LEU A 125 -34.54 35.49 -31.33
CA LEU A 125 -35.71 36.07 -30.70
C LEU A 125 -35.64 37.61 -30.70
N LEU A 126 -34.50 38.19 -30.36
CA LEU A 126 -34.27 39.64 -30.45
C LEU A 126 -34.48 40.18 -31.87
N ARG A 127 -33.99 39.46 -32.90
CA ARG A 127 -34.23 39.83 -34.30
C ARG A 127 -35.71 39.78 -34.64
N SER A 128 -36.42 38.73 -34.24
CA SER A 128 -37.86 38.59 -34.45
C SER A 128 -38.65 39.71 -33.76
N ILE A 129 -38.27 40.10 -32.54
CA ILE A 129 -38.87 41.22 -31.80
C ILE A 129 -38.66 42.54 -32.55
N ASN A 130 -37.45 42.79 -33.08
CA ASN A 130 -37.18 44.01 -33.85
C ASN A 130 -37.99 44.05 -35.16
N THR A 131 -38.14 42.92 -35.85
CA THR A 131 -39.01 42.83 -37.03
C THR A 131 -40.46 43.09 -36.66
N LEU A 132 -40.96 42.51 -35.56
CA LEU A 132 -42.32 42.73 -35.09
C LEU A 132 -42.57 44.21 -34.73
N ALA A 133 -41.63 44.84 -34.02
CA ALA A 133 -41.73 46.26 -33.68
C ALA A 133 -41.80 47.14 -34.93
N THR A 134 -41.03 46.82 -35.98
CA THR A 134 -41.04 47.53 -37.26
C THR A 134 -42.38 47.34 -37.99
N SER A 135 -42.92 46.12 -37.99
CA SER A 135 -44.24 45.83 -38.57
C SER A 135 -45.36 46.56 -37.84
N VAL A 136 -45.33 46.61 -36.50
CA VAL A 136 -46.31 47.37 -35.70
C VAL A 136 -46.20 48.87 -35.98
N HIS A 137 -44.98 49.41 -36.11
CA HIS A 137 -44.80 50.80 -36.48
C HIS A 137 -45.38 51.11 -37.87
N SER A 138 -45.14 50.23 -38.85
CA SER A 138 -45.69 50.35 -40.20
C SER A 138 -47.22 50.27 -40.20
N LEU A 139 -47.80 49.37 -39.40
CA LEU A 139 -49.25 49.25 -39.23
C LEU A 139 -49.86 50.54 -38.68
N ASN A 140 -49.23 51.16 -37.67
CA ASN A 140 -49.68 52.44 -37.14
C ASN A 140 -49.66 53.56 -38.18
N GLN A 141 -48.66 53.60 -39.07
CA GLN A 141 -48.62 54.57 -40.17
C GLN A 141 -49.75 54.35 -41.17
N VAL A 142 -50.04 53.09 -41.53
CA VAL A 142 -51.15 52.74 -42.41
C VAL A 142 -52.48 53.15 -41.78
N VAL A 143 -52.72 52.84 -40.51
CA VAL A 143 -53.94 53.21 -39.79
C VAL A 143 -54.12 54.74 -39.76
N ALA A 144 -53.05 55.50 -39.49
CA ALA A 144 -53.12 56.97 -39.51
C ALA A 144 -53.43 57.54 -40.91
N SER A 145 -52.86 56.94 -41.96
CA SER A 145 -53.17 57.31 -43.34
C SER A 145 -54.62 56.97 -43.72
N ASP A 146 -55.11 55.82 -43.30
CA ASP A 146 -56.46 55.36 -43.62
C ASP A 146 -57.51 56.22 -42.92
N GLN A 147 -57.24 56.63 -41.67
CA GLN A 147 -58.07 57.59 -40.94
C GLN A 147 -58.14 58.95 -41.65
N THR A 148 -57.01 59.44 -42.16
CA THR A 148 -56.96 60.67 -42.96
C THR A 148 -57.76 60.54 -44.26
N ASN A 149 -57.64 59.40 -44.96
CA ASN A 149 -58.40 59.13 -46.18
C ASN A 149 -59.91 59.06 -45.91
N LEU A 150 -60.33 58.40 -44.83
CA LEU A 150 -61.74 58.33 -44.43
C LEU A 150 -62.30 59.72 -44.10
N ASP A 151 -61.54 60.57 -43.42
CA ASP A 151 -61.95 61.95 -43.14
C ASP A 151 -62.07 62.79 -44.44
N GLN A 152 -61.16 62.60 -45.38
CA GLN A 152 -61.23 63.23 -46.71
C GLN A 152 -62.45 62.74 -47.49
N MET A 153 -62.71 61.43 -47.52
CA MET A 153 -63.88 60.85 -48.17
C MET A 153 -65.17 61.38 -47.55
N ARG A 154 -65.27 61.43 -46.22
CA ARG A 154 -66.44 61.98 -45.52
C ARG A 154 -66.69 63.43 -45.90
N THR A 155 -65.63 64.24 -45.98
CA THR A 155 -65.71 65.65 -46.39
C THR A 155 -66.15 65.78 -47.84
N ALA A 156 -65.62 64.97 -48.75
CA ALA A 156 -66.01 64.94 -50.16
C ALA A 156 -67.48 64.52 -50.34
N THR A 157 -67.94 63.51 -49.61
CA THR A 157 -69.35 63.08 -49.62
C THR A 157 -70.27 64.19 -49.12
N ALA A 158 -69.92 64.88 -48.03
CA ALA A 158 -70.70 66.01 -47.52
C ALA A 158 -70.78 67.18 -48.54
N GLN A 159 -69.70 67.44 -49.27
CA GLN A 159 -69.70 68.43 -50.36
C GLN A 159 -70.54 67.98 -51.56
N MET A 160 -70.55 66.69 -51.88
CA MET A 160 -71.41 66.13 -52.93
C MET A 160 -72.89 66.22 -52.55
N ASP A 161 -73.26 65.85 -51.32
CA ASP A 161 -74.64 65.97 -50.82
C ASP A 161 -75.13 67.42 -50.85
N GLN A 162 -74.26 68.41 -50.59
CA GLN A 162 -74.61 69.83 -50.73
C GLN A 162 -74.83 70.28 -52.19
N LYS A 163 -74.16 69.64 -53.16
CA LYS A 163 -74.29 69.95 -54.60
C LYS A 163 -75.45 69.23 -55.27
N VAL A 164 -76.03 68.22 -54.62
CA VAL A 164 -77.21 67.47 -55.11
C VAL A 164 -78.30 67.50 -54.03
N PRO A 165 -79.01 68.63 -53.82
CA PRO A 165 -80.06 68.68 -52.82
C PRO A 165 -81.25 67.83 -53.29
N GLY A 166 -81.44 66.66 -52.69
CA GLY A 166 -82.71 65.92 -52.71
C GLY A 166 -82.80 64.68 -53.61
N VAL A 167 -82.03 63.61 -53.34
CA VAL A 167 -82.34 62.26 -53.88
C VAL A 167 -82.46 61.18 -52.80
N ALA A 168 -82.56 61.58 -51.53
CA ALA A 168 -82.99 60.70 -50.44
C ALA A 168 -84.16 61.37 -49.71
N GLY A 169 -85.32 61.32 -50.37
CA GLY A 169 -86.67 61.43 -49.82
C GLY A 169 -87.49 60.35 -50.50
#